data_AF-A0A1Y3X5P3-F1
#
_entry.id   AF-A0A1Y3X5P3-F1
#
_cell.length_a   1.000
_cell.length_b   1.000
_cell.length_c   1.000
_cell.angle_alpha   90.00
_cell.angle_beta   90.00
_cell.angle_gamma   90.00
#
_symmetry.space_group_name_H-M   'P 1'
#
loop_
_entity.id
_entity.type
_entity.pdbx_description
1 polymer ?
#
loop_
_entity_poly.entity_id
_entity_poly.type
_entity_poly.pdbx_seq_one_letter_code
_entity_poly.pdbx_strand_id
1 'polypeptide(L)'
;MERKQHTFPGEELDERERVWRFADYAAGACVSLLEGFMRHAQIPDQLKPTYEEAAFALHYILDNQQEEENINLETCARVLFGLHHFAICLPFLNAEYIAVDDEDYAQTNRLIAKRILPVLKDFAAHTQCPPSYFNRIYTDIKDQCAHWDATLQEMIFAFEYLTEPAKYHNERDIKRMQTGLHLFAEYLQEMYN
;
A
#
# COMPACT_ATOMS: atom_id res chain seq x y z
N MET A 1 34.75 -15.95 1.27
CA MET A 1 34.07 -14.64 1.32
C MET A 1 33.57 -14.35 -0.08
N GLU A 2 32.35 -14.77 -0.37
CA GLU A 2 31.68 -14.44 -1.63
C GLU A 2 30.70 -13.31 -1.36
N ARG A 3 30.87 -12.20 -2.08
CA ARG A 3 29.96 -11.05 -2.05
C ARG A 3 28.66 -11.50 -2.73
N LYS A 4 27.59 -11.68 -1.94
CA LYS A 4 26.23 -11.72 -2.51
C LYS A 4 25.95 -10.35 -3.14
N GLN A 5 25.83 -10.34 -4.47
CA GLN A 5 25.26 -9.20 -5.19
C GLN A 5 23.79 -9.09 -4.76
N HIS A 6 23.40 -7.93 -4.24
CA HIS A 6 21.99 -7.57 -4.10
C HIS A 6 21.42 -7.38 -5.51
N THR A 7 20.72 -8.40 -6.00
CA THR A 7 19.72 -8.21 -7.04
C THR A 7 18.50 -7.55 -6.39
N PHE A 8 18.07 -6.42 -6.95
CA PHE A 8 16.78 -5.82 -6.61
C PHE A 8 15.65 -6.79 -6.99
N PRO A 9 14.57 -6.93 -6.20
CA PRO A 9 13.42 -7.72 -6.61
C PRO A 9 12.78 -7.04 -7.83
N GLY A 10 12.86 -7.68 -8.99
CA GLY A 10 12.42 -7.11 -10.27
C GLY A 10 12.95 -7.81 -11.52
N GLU A 11 13.97 -8.66 -11.41
CA GLU A 11 14.42 -9.51 -12.53
C GLU A 11 13.60 -10.80 -12.56
N GLU A 12 12.60 -10.80 -13.46
CA GLU A 12 11.93 -11.96 -14.06
C GLU A 12 11.31 -12.97 -13.08
N LEU A 13 10.35 -12.52 -12.26
CA LEU A 13 9.42 -13.44 -11.59
C LEU A 13 8.35 -13.92 -12.60
N ASP A 14 8.26 -15.24 -12.74
CA ASP A 14 7.26 -16.00 -13.50
C ASP A 14 5.87 -15.43 -13.24
N GLU A 15 5.09 -15.17 -14.29
CA GLU A 15 3.76 -14.55 -14.20
C GLU A 15 2.79 -15.33 -13.28
N ARG A 16 3.10 -16.59 -12.98
CA ARG A 16 2.33 -17.44 -12.04
C ARG A 16 2.68 -17.21 -10.56
N GLU A 17 3.87 -16.72 -10.24
CA GLU A 17 4.26 -16.35 -8.86
C GLU A 17 3.71 -14.98 -8.44
N ARG A 18 3.30 -14.15 -9.40
CA ARG A 18 2.77 -12.79 -9.14
C ARG A 18 1.45 -12.76 -8.38
N VAL A 19 0.67 -13.84 -8.44
CA VAL A 19 -0.67 -13.89 -7.84
C VAL A 19 -0.58 -13.97 -6.29
N TRP A 20 0.46 -14.63 -5.76
CA TRP A 20 0.60 -14.98 -4.33
C TRP A 20 1.27 -13.93 -3.45
N ARG A 21 1.61 -12.77 -3.99
CA ARG A 21 2.48 -11.79 -3.30
C ARG A 21 2.12 -10.33 -3.57
N PHE A 22 0.85 -10.03 -3.84
CA PHE A 22 0.45 -8.63 -4.07
C PHE A 22 0.83 -7.73 -2.88
N ALA A 23 0.59 -8.19 -1.66
CA ALA A 23 1.00 -7.50 -0.43
C ALA A 23 2.50 -7.19 -0.39
N ASP A 24 3.37 -8.18 -0.63
CA ASP A 24 4.84 -8.00 -0.66
C ASP A 24 5.26 -7.03 -1.76
N TYR A 25 4.72 -7.21 -2.98
CA TYR A 25 5.01 -6.34 -4.11
C TYR A 25 4.62 -4.89 -3.78
N ALA A 26 3.42 -4.71 -3.24
CA ALA A 26 2.90 -3.42 -2.90
C ALA A 26 3.70 -2.77 -1.76
N ALA A 27 3.98 -3.50 -0.69
CA ALA A 27 4.82 -3.02 0.40
C ALA A 27 6.23 -2.65 -0.08
N GLY A 28 6.83 -3.48 -0.94
CA GLY A 28 8.15 -3.23 -1.53
C GLY A 28 8.19 -1.99 -2.41
N ALA A 29 7.18 -1.81 -3.26
CA ALA A 29 7.05 -0.62 -4.09
C ALA A 29 6.85 0.65 -3.24
N CYS A 30 6.02 0.58 -2.20
CA CYS A 30 5.72 1.69 -1.32
C CYS A 30 6.89 2.06 -0.41
N VAL A 31 7.54 1.09 0.25
CA VAL A 31 8.60 1.35 1.24
C VAL A 31 9.80 2.04 0.60
N SER A 32 10.24 1.55 -0.55
CA SER A 32 11.41 2.07 -1.26
C SER A 32 11.20 3.54 -1.66
N LEU A 33 9.99 3.86 -2.12
CA LEU A 33 9.62 5.21 -2.53
C LEU A 33 9.37 6.14 -1.33
N LEU A 34 8.73 5.64 -0.27
CA LEU A 34 8.53 6.37 0.98
C LEU A 34 9.85 6.77 1.63
N GLU A 35 10.78 5.83 1.78
CA GLU A 35 12.08 6.10 2.41
C GLU A 35 12.95 7.04 1.59
N GLY A 36 12.92 6.88 0.26
CA GLY A 36 13.59 7.82 -0.64
C GLY A 36 13.00 9.22 -0.49
N PHE A 37 11.68 9.36 -0.46
CA PHE A 37 11.04 10.63 -0.17
C PHE A 37 11.45 11.18 1.20
N MET A 38 11.43 10.38 2.27
CA MET A 38 11.83 10.82 3.61
C MET A 38 13.27 11.32 3.69
N ARG A 39 14.17 10.78 2.85
CA ARG A 39 15.57 11.21 2.77
C ARG A 39 15.75 12.57 2.10
N HIS A 40 14.92 12.86 1.10
CA HIS A 40 15.05 14.02 0.22
C HIS A 40 14.04 15.14 0.50
N ALA A 41 13.00 14.85 1.30
CA ALA A 41 11.95 15.78 1.65
C ALA A 41 12.23 16.50 2.97
N GLN A 42 11.92 17.80 3.03
CA GLN A 42 11.99 18.62 4.23
C GLN A 42 10.75 18.40 5.11
N ILE A 43 10.57 17.17 5.61
CA ILE A 43 9.40 16.79 6.42
C ILE A 43 9.42 17.54 7.76
N PRO A 44 8.36 18.29 8.11
CA PRO A 44 8.23 18.93 9.42
C PRO A 44 8.37 17.93 10.58
N ASP A 45 9.07 18.31 11.65
CA ASP A 45 9.35 17.40 12.78
C ASP A 45 8.09 16.76 13.39
N GLN A 46 6.98 17.50 13.41
CA GLN A 46 5.68 17.02 13.89
C GLN A 46 5.08 15.88 13.04
N LEU A 47 5.47 15.77 11.76
CA LEU A 47 4.99 14.74 10.84
C LEU A 47 5.92 13.54 10.76
N LYS A 48 7.22 13.67 11.10
CA LYS A 48 8.20 12.58 11.03
C LYS A 48 7.72 11.28 11.68
N PRO A 49 7.12 11.26 12.88
CA PRO A 49 6.65 10.03 13.49
C PRO A 49 5.61 9.28 12.65
N THR A 50 4.74 10.00 11.94
CA THR A 50 3.73 9.39 11.06
C THR A 50 4.38 8.68 9.88
N TYR A 51 5.41 9.27 9.28
CA TYR A 51 6.16 8.67 8.17
C TYR A 51 7.01 7.48 8.64
N GLU A 52 7.63 7.59 9.82
CA GLU A 52 8.39 6.50 10.43
C GLU A 52 7.50 5.30 10.76
N GLU A 53 6.30 5.51 11.32
CA GLU A 53 5.34 4.42 11.55
C GLU A 53 4.82 3.80 10.24
N ALA A 54 4.64 4.62 9.19
CA ALA A 54 4.32 4.11 7.86
C ALA A 54 5.43 3.22 7.30
N ALA A 55 6.69 3.65 7.40
CA ALA A 55 7.84 2.86 6.97
C ALA A 55 7.99 1.58 7.79
N PHE A 56 7.83 1.66 9.13
CA PHE A 56 7.86 0.51 10.03
C PHE A 56 6.84 -0.55 9.61
N ALA A 57 5.59 -0.15 9.35
CA ALA A 57 4.55 -1.10 8.98
C ALA A 57 4.81 -1.76 7.62
N LEU A 58 5.34 -1.01 6.64
CA LEU A 58 5.69 -1.57 5.33
C LEU A 58 6.87 -2.53 5.41
N HIS A 59 7.91 -2.21 6.20
CA HIS A 59 9.00 -3.14 6.50
C HIS A 59 8.51 -4.40 7.20
N TYR A 60 7.59 -4.25 8.16
CA TYR A 60 7.03 -5.41 8.85
C TYR A 60 6.33 -6.38 7.90
N ILE A 61 5.63 -5.89 6.88
CA ILE A 61 5.03 -6.73 5.83
C ILE A 61 6.12 -7.50 5.07
N LEU A 62 7.22 -6.83 4.69
CA LEU A 62 8.29 -7.42 3.88
C LEU A 62 9.17 -8.41 4.65
N ASP A 63 9.45 -8.11 5.92
CA ASP A 63 10.39 -8.88 6.72
C ASP A 63 9.78 -10.16 7.32
N ASN A 64 8.45 -10.19 7.53
CA ASN A 64 7.77 -11.34 8.13
C ASN A 64 7.23 -12.32 7.07
N GLN A 65 8.14 -12.92 6.29
CA GLN A 65 7.73 -13.93 5.31
C GLN A 65 7.42 -15.32 5.88
N GLN A 66 7.67 -15.63 7.16
CA GLN A 66 7.32 -16.93 7.73
C GLN A 66 7.41 -16.99 9.26
N GLU A 67 6.43 -17.69 9.85
CA GLU A 67 6.46 -18.34 11.17
C GLU A 67 6.55 -17.43 12.40
N GLU A 68 5.46 -17.28 13.17
CA GLU A 68 5.58 -17.26 14.63
C GLU A 68 4.21 -17.48 15.29
N GLU A 69 4.07 -18.60 16.00
CA GLU A 69 2.90 -19.00 16.80
C GLU A 69 2.55 -18.00 17.94
N ASN A 70 3.15 -16.80 17.97
CA ASN A 70 2.95 -15.77 19.00
C ASN A 70 3.11 -14.34 18.44
N ILE A 71 2.36 -13.95 17.41
CA ILE A 71 2.32 -12.53 17.02
C ILE A 71 1.72 -11.73 18.18
N ASN A 72 2.53 -10.84 18.78
CA ASN A 72 2.09 -9.94 19.83
C ASN A 72 0.96 -9.03 19.30
N LEU A 73 -0.20 -9.03 19.99
CA LEU A 73 -1.34 -8.18 19.65
C LEU A 73 -0.98 -6.69 19.58
N GLU A 74 -0.04 -6.25 20.42
CA GLU A 74 0.47 -4.88 20.39
C GLU A 74 1.21 -4.57 19.08
N THR A 75 2.00 -5.53 18.57
CA THR A 75 2.68 -5.42 17.29
C THR A 75 1.66 -5.37 16.15
N CYS A 76 0.66 -6.27 16.13
CA CYS A 76 -0.42 -6.21 15.14
C CYS A 76 -1.10 -4.85 15.11
N ALA A 77 -1.46 -4.32 16.28
CA ALA A 77 -2.10 -3.02 16.40
C ALA A 77 -1.19 -1.91 15.85
N ARG A 78 0.09 -1.91 16.22
CA ARG A 78 1.06 -0.92 15.73
C ARG A 78 1.22 -0.97 14.22
N VAL A 79 1.31 -2.16 13.63
CA VAL A 79 1.43 -2.31 12.17
C VAL A 79 0.18 -1.77 11.48
N LEU A 80 -1.02 -2.09 11.97
CA LEU A 80 -2.27 -1.54 11.41
C LEU A 80 -2.32 -0.01 11.50
N PHE A 81 -1.95 0.56 12.66
CA PHE A 81 -1.83 2.01 12.81
C PHE A 81 -0.82 2.62 11.83
N GLY A 82 0.34 1.98 11.65
CA GLY A 82 1.34 2.40 10.67
C GLY A 82 0.84 2.34 9.22
N LEU A 83 0.07 1.32 8.84
CA LEU A 83 -0.57 1.26 7.51
C LEU A 83 -1.60 2.37 7.31
N HIS A 84 -2.37 2.72 8.35
CA HIS A 84 -3.26 3.88 8.26
C HIS A 84 -2.50 5.21 8.19
N HIS A 85 -1.39 5.35 8.91
CA HIS A 85 -0.48 6.49 8.73
C HIS A 85 0.06 6.56 7.30
N PHE A 86 0.39 5.42 6.69
CA PHE A 86 0.76 5.37 5.29
C PHE A 86 -0.36 5.88 4.38
N ALA A 87 -1.61 5.42 4.56
CA ALA A 87 -2.77 5.90 3.81
C ALA A 87 -2.98 7.42 3.95
N ILE A 88 -2.74 7.97 5.15
CA ILE A 88 -2.83 9.41 5.42
C ILE A 88 -1.71 10.18 4.70
N CYS A 89 -0.47 9.70 4.77
CA CYS A 89 0.67 10.38 4.17
C CYS A 89 0.70 10.29 2.65
N LEU A 90 0.20 9.19 2.06
CA LEU A 90 0.37 8.87 0.65
C LEU A 90 -0.01 10.01 -0.32
N PRO A 91 -1.17 10.70 -0.18
CA PRO A 91 -1.52 11.81 -1.06
C PRO A 91 -0.53 12.99 -1.00
N PHE A 92 0.18 13.14 0.11
CA PHE A 92 1.08 14.25 0.41
C PHE A 92 2.56 13.96 0.11
N LEU A 93 2.88 12.77 -0.40
CA LEU A 93 4.25 12.40 -0.80
C LEU A 93 4.66 13.07 -2.12
N ASN A 94 4.66 14.40 -2.18
CA ASN A 94 5.09 15.16 -3.36
C ASN A 94 5.49 16.61 -3.01
N ALA A 95 6.13 17.26 -3.97
CA ALA A 95 6.68 18.61 -3.87
C ALA A 95 5.63 19.74 -3.75
N GLU A 96 4.35 19.47 -4.01
CA GLU A 96 3.27 20.45 -3.80
C GLU A 96 2.97 20.65 -2.30
N TYR A 97 3.25 19.64 -1.47
CA TYR A 97 2.97 19.67 -0.03
C TYR A 97 4.21 19.76 0.85
N ILE A 98 5.31 19.12 0.45
CA ILE A 98 6.57 19.10 1.21
C ILE A 98 7.71 19.33 0.23
N ALA A 99 8.57 20.32 0.50
CA ALA A 99 9.71 20.61 -0.35
C ALA A 99 10.65 19.38 -0.45
N VAL A 100 11.07 19.04 -1.67
CA VAL A 100 11.96 17.91 -1.97
C VAL A 100 13.19 18.44 -2.71
N ASP A 101 14.38 17.97 -2.34
CA ASP A 101 15.66 18.40 -2.93
C ASP A 101 16.13 17.55 -4.12
N ASP A 102 15.42 16.46 -4.42
CA ASP A 102 15.68 15.54 -5.53
C ASP A 102 14.41 15.38 -6.40
N GLU A 103 14.56 15.63 -7.71
CA GLU A 103 13.47 15.58 -8.68
C GLU A 103 12.88 14.17 -8.84
N ASP A 104 13.66 13.12 -8.60
CA ASP A 104 13.19 11.72 -8.69
C ASP A 104 12.11 11.43 -7.63
N TYR A 105 12.11 12.17 -6.53
CA TYR A 105 11.16 12.02 -5.42
C TYR A 105 10.09 13.12 -5.36
N ALA A 106 10.15 14.11 -6.25
CA ALA A 106 9.22 15.25 -6.25
C ALA A 106 7.75 14.87 -6.47
N GLN A 107 7.47 13.68 -7.02
CA GLN A 107 6.11 13.17 -7.28
C GLN A 107 5.96 11.72 -6.81
N THR A 108 6.50 11.42 -5.62
CA THR A 108 6.55 10.06 -5.04
C THR A 108 5.16 9.41 -4.97
N ASN A 109 4.12 10.13 -4.57
CA ASN A 109 2.74 9.64 -4.52
C ASN A 109 2.28 9.06 -5.88
N ARG A 110 2.58 9.76 -6.98
CA ARG A 110 2.21 9.39 -8.34
C ARG A 110 3.05 8.21 -8.81
N LEU A 111 4.33 8.13 -8.43
CA LEU A 111 5.19 6.99 -8.72
C LEU A 111 4.68 5.72 -8.03
N ILE A 112 4.31 5.80 -6.76
CA ILE A 112 3.68 4.70 -6.03
C ILE A 112 2.40 4.30 -6.76
N ALA A 113 1.51 5.25 -7.05
CA ALA A 113 0.24 4.94 -7.69
C ALA A 113 0.40 4.25 -9.06
N LYS A 114 1.34 4.71 -9.89
CA LYS A 114 1.65 4.08 -11.18
C LYS A 114 2.20 2.66 -11.06
N ARG A 115 2.90 2.33 -9.96
CA ARG A 115 3.42 0.97 -9.71
C ARG A 115 2.34 0.04 -9.16
N ILE A 116 1.47 0.55 -8.29
CA ILE A 116 0.42 -0.25 -7.63
C ILE A 116 -0.78 -0.47 -8.53
N LEU A 117 -1.30 0.58 -9.18
CA LEU A 117 -2.56 0.54 -9.92
C LEU A 117 -2.68 -0.60 -10.94
N PRO A 118 -1.73 -0.83 -11.86
CA PRO A 118 -1.88 -1.90 -12.85
C PRO A 118 -1.91 -3.29 -12.19
N VAL A 119 -1.09 -3.51 -11.16
CA VAL A 119 -1.03 -4.79 -10.44
C VAL A 119 -2.26 -4.98 -9.57
N LEU A 120 -2.78 -3.92 -8.94
CA LEU A 120 -4.02 -3.97 -8.17
C LEU A 120 -5.23 -4.32 -9.06
N LYS A 121 -5.29 -3.76 -10.27
CA LYS A 121 -6.33 -4.11 -11.25
C LYS A 121 -6.24 -5.56 -11.68
N ASP A 122 -5.03 -6.05 -11.92
CA ASP A 122 -4.80 -7.45 -12.27
C ASP A 122 -5.16 -8.39 -11.11
N PHE A 123 -4.71 -8.07 -9.89
CA PHE A 123 -5.09 -8.79 -8.68
C PHE A 123 -6.62 -8.83 -8.50
N ALA A 124 -7.31 -7.70 -8.65
CA ALA A 124 -8.75 -7.62 -8.50
C ALA A 124 -9.51 -8.45 -9.55
N ALA A 125 -8.93 -8.67 -10.73
CA ALA A 125 -9.53 -9.52 -11.77
C ALA A 125 -9.36 -11.02 -11.50
N HIS A 126 -8.36 -11.41 -10.69
CA HIS A 126 -7.98 -12.81 -10.49
C HIS A 126 -8.19 -13.32 -9.06
N THR A 127 -8.43 -12.44 -8.09
CA THR A 127 -8.75 -12.80 -6.70
C THR A 127 -10.02 -13.63 -6.64
N GLN A 128 -9.93 -14.83 -6.04
CA GLN A 128 -11.06 -15.76 -5.95
C GLN A 128 -11.71 -15.79 -4.56
N CYS A 129 -10.94 -15.43 -3.53
CA CYS A 129 -11.36 -15.51 -2.14
C CYS A 129 -11.34 -14.11 -1.50
N PRO A 130 -12.41 -13.70 -0.80
CA PRO A 130 -12.38 -12.49 -0.01
C PRO A 130 -11.50 -12.67 1.24
N PRO A 131 -10.96 -11.58 1.82
CA PRO A 131 -10.25 -11.62 3.08
C PRO A 131 -11.06 -12.27 4.20
N SER A 132 -10.36 -12.86 5.18
CA SER A 132 -10.96 -13.66 6.26
C SER A 132 -11.98 -12.88 7.09
N TYR A 133 -11.81 -11.55 7.15
CA TYR A 133 -12.73 -10.62 7.78
C TYR A 133 -14.15 -10.68 7.21
N PHE A 134 -14.32 -10.81 5.89
CA PHE A 134 -15.64 -10.85 5.25
C PHE A 134 -16.44 -12.09 5.70
N ASN A 135 -15.76 -13.20 5.98
CA ASN A 135 -16.38 -14.43 6.48
C ASN A 135 -17.03 -14.25 7.87
N ARG A 136 -16.60 -13.24 8.65
CA ARG A 136 -17.13 -12.94 9.99
C ARG A 136 -18.35 -12.04 9.95
N ILE A 137 -18.55 -11.31 8.86
CA ILE A 137 -19.63 -10.32 8.71
C ILE A 137 -20.76 -10.89 7.86
N TYR A 138 -20.41 -11.55 6.76
CA TYR A 138 -21.36 -12.06 5.79
C TYR A 138 -21.39 -13.58 5.85
N THR A 139 -22.59 -14.14 5.96
CA THR A 139 -22.78 -15.59 6.07
C THR A 139 -22.81 -16.29 4.70
N ASP A 140 -23.15 -15.56 3.63
CA ASP A 140 -23.20 -16.09 2.26
C ASP A 140 -21.95 -15.70 1.47
N ILE A 141 -21.34 -16.66 0.78
CA ILE A 141 -20.13 -16.46 -0.03
C ILE A 141 -20.34 -15.44 -1.16
N LYS A 142 -21.53 -15.36 -1.75
CA LYS A 142 -21.83 -14.37 -2.79
C LYS A 142 -21.81 -12.95 -2.23
N ASP A 143 -22.34 -12.77 -1.03
CA ASP A 143 -22.31 -11.46 -0.36
C ASP A 143 -20.87 -11.10 0.02
N GLN A 144 -20.09 -12.05 0.53
CA GLN A 144 -18.66 -11.85 0.82
C GLN A 144 -17.90 -11.40 -0.43
N CYS A 145 -18.07 -12.11 -1.56
CA CYS A 145 -17.44 -11.76 -2.83
C CYS A 145 -17.91 -10.39 -3.35
N ALA A 146 -19.21 -10.11 -3.33
CA ALA A 146 -19.75 -8.83 -3.80
C ALA A 146 -19.21 -7.63 -3.00
N HIS A 147 -19.09 -7.78 -1.68
CA HIS A 147 -18.51 -6.74 -0.83
C HIS A 147 -16.99 -6.61 -0.99
N TRP A 148 -16.29 -7.71 -1.27
CA TRP A 148 -14.87 -7.67 -1.61
C TRP A 148 -14.63 -6.98 -2.95
N ASP A 149 -15.41 -7.29 -3.98
CA ASP A 149 -15.35 -6.62 -5.28
C ASP A 149 -15.58 -5.11 -5.11
N ALA A 150 -16.60 -4.71 -4.35
CA ALA A 150 -16.86 -3.31 -4.06
C ALA A 150 -15.67 -2.62 -3.35
N THR A 151 -15.04 -3.33 -2.39
CA THR A 151 -13.86 -2.85 -1.67
C THR A 151 -12.68 -2.63 -2.61
N LEU A 152 -12.41 -3.59 -3.51
CA LEU A 152 -11.37 -3.48 -4.53
C LEU A 152 -11.62 -2.32 -5.49
N GLN A 153 -12.87 -2.07 -5.90
CA GLN A 153 -13.20 -0.92 -6.75
C GLN A 153 -12.91 0.42 -6.07
N GLU A 154 -13.12 0.52 -4.74
CA GLU A 154 -12.76 1.73 -3.99
C GLU A 154 -11.23 1.91 -3.90
N MET A 155 -10.48 0.83 -3.68
CA MET A 155 -9.01 0.87 -3.71
C MET A 155 -8.49 1.29 -5.09
N ILE A 156 -9.00 0.66 -6.17
CA ILE A 156 -8.64 0.99 -7.55
C ILE A 156 -8.91 2.47 -7.82
N PHE A 157 -10.10 2.97 -7.46
CA PHE A 157 -10.45 4.37 -7.64
C PHE A 157 -9.44 5.30 -6.94
N ALA A 158 -9.01 4.98 -5.72
CA ALA A 158 -8.05 5.80 -5.01
C ALA A 158 -6.71 5.91 -5.76
N PHE A 159 -6.20 4.80 -6.29
CA PHE A 159 -4.96 4.80 -7.06
C PHE A 159 -5.10 5.40 -8.46
N GLU A 160 -6.27 5.30 -9.10
CA GLU A 160 -6.59 6.06 -10.33
C GLU A 160 -6.53 7.56 -10.06
N TYR A 161 -7.18 8.01 -8.97
CA TYR A 161 -7.18 9.41 -8.56
C TYR A 161 -5.75 9.92 -8.29
N LEU A 162 -4.89 9.14 -7.64
CA LEU A 162 -3.50 9.54 -7.40
C LEU A 162 -2.63 9.53 -8.66
N THR A 163 -2.94 8.69 -9.64
CA THR A 163 -2.18 8.61 -10.90
C THR A 163 -2.49 9.81 -11.81
N GLU A 164 -3.76 10.23 -11.82
CA GLU A 164 -4.30 11.33 -12.62
C GLU A 164 -5.26 12.18 -11.78
N PRO A 165 -4.73 13.00 -10.84
CA PRO A 165 -5.59 13.82 -10.00
C PRO A 165 -6.37 14.81 -10.86
N ALA A 166 -7.68 14.90 -10.60
CA ALA A 166 -8.54 15.81 -11.33
C ALA A 166 -8.05 17.25 -11.17
N LYS A 167 -8.07 18.02 -12.27
CA LYS A 167 -7.68 19.44 -12.28
C LYS A 167 -8.52 20.31 -11.33
N TYR A 168 -9.74 19.85 -11.01
CA TYR A 168 -10.64 20.50 -10.07
C TYR A 168 -10.95 19.55 -8.91
N HIS A 169 -10.79 20.05 -7.69
CA HIS A 169 -11.05 19.29 -6.47
C HIS A 169 -12.55 19.06 -6.30
N ASN A 170 -12.95 17.80 -6.34
CA ASN A 170 -14.27 17.35 -5.95
C ASN A 170 -14.16 16.71 -4.56
N GLU A 171 -14.77 17.31 -3.54
CA GLU A 171 -14.73 16.82 -2.15
C GLU A 171 -15.21 15.37 -2.03
N ARG A 172 -16.19 14.97 -2.85
CA ARG A 172 -16.70 13.59 -2.87
C ARG A 172 -15.62 12.63 -3.37
N ASP A 173 -14.90 12.99 -4.42
CA ASP A 173 -13.86 12.15 -5.01
C ASP A 173 -12.63 12.09 -4.09
N ILE A 174 -12.29 13.18 -3.41
CA ILE A 174 -11.24 13.19 -2.38
C ILE A 174 -11.61 12.24 -1.24
N LYS A 175 -12.84 12.33 -0.71
CA LYS A 175 -13.30 11.44 0.37
C LYS A 175 -13.32 9.98 -0.06
N ARG A 176 -13.71 9.72 -1.31
CA ARG A 176 -13.71 8.39 -1.90
C ARG A 176 -12.29 7.85 -2.05
N MET A 177 -11.35 8.66 -2.53
CA MET A 177 -9.93 8.32 -2.60
C MET A 177 -9.37 8.00 -1.21
N GLN A 178 -9.62 8.83 -0.19
CA GLN A 178 -9.19 8.58 1.18
C GLN A 178 -9.75 7.24 1.70
N THR A 179 -11.02 6.97 1.43
CA THR A 179 -11.68 5.72 1.82
C THR A 179 -10.98 4.53 1.16
N GLY A 180 -10.72 4.58 -0.15
CA GLY A 180 -10.00 3.53 -0.87
C GLY A 180 -8.58 3.31 -0.34
N LEU A 181 -7.85 4.36 0.05
CA LEU A 181 -6.52 4.22 0.67
C LEU A 181 -6.57 3.59 2.06
N HIS A 182 -7.58 3.93 2.87
CA HIS A 182 -7.77 3.29 4.17
C HIS A 182 -8.13 1.81 4.03
N LEU A 183 -8.99 1.46 3.06
CA LEU A 183 -9.30 0.07 2.76
C LEU A 183 -8.05 -0.68 2.28
N PHE A 184 -7.25 -0.06 1.41
CA PHE A 184 -5.96 -0.62 0.99
C PHE A 184 -5.06 -0.89 2.19
N ALA A 185 -4.90 0.06 3.11
CA ALA A 185 -4.12 -0.14 4.34
C ALA A 185 -4.65 -1.26 5.23
N GLU A 186 -5.98 -1.36 5.39
CA GLU A 186 -6.62 -2.40 6.21
C GLU A 186 -6.32 -3.80 5.68
N TYR A 187 -6.50 -4.00 4.37
CA TYR A 187 -6.45 -5.33 3.76
C TYR A 187 -5.10 -5.68 3.15
N LEU A 188 -4.12 -4.77 3.15
CA LEU A 188 -2.82 -5.02 2.51
C LEU A 188 -2.19 -6.32 3.01
N GLN A 189 -2.25 -6.58 4.32
CA GLN A 189 -1.74 -7.80 4.94
C GLN A 189 -2.58 -9.06 4.67
N GLU A 190 -3.78 -8.96 4.11
CA GLU A 190 -4.59 -10.13 3.76
C GLU A 190 -4.50 -10.47 2.26
N MET A 191 -3.81 -9.64 1.46
CA MET A 191 -3.73 -9.76 0.00
C MET A 191 -2.53 -10.61 -0.48
N TYR A 192 -2.42 -11.86 0.02
CA TYR A 192 -1.37 -12.83 -0.32
C TYR A 192 -1.83 -13.95 -1.29
N ASN A 193 -2.78 -13.65 -2.18
CA ASN A 193 -3.63 -14.62 -2.91
C ASN A 193 -2.99 -15.87 -3.53
#